data_AF-A0A3B8XD32-F1
#
_entry.id   AF-A0A3B8XD32-F1
#
_cell.length_a   1.000
_cell.length_b   1.000
_cell.length_c   1.000
_cell.angle_alpha   90.00
_cell.angle_beta   90.00
_cell.angle_gamma   90.00
#
_symmetry.space_group_name_H-M   'P 1'
#
loop_
_entity.id
_entity.type
_entity.pdbx_description
1 polymer ?
#
loop_
_entity_poly.entity_id
_entity_poly.type
_entity_poly.pdbx_seq_one_letter_code
_entity_poly.pdbx_strand_id
1 'polypeptide(L)'
;WDFTMYWTGPTTGSNSDTVTVSAGVSLTASCAGFVPTIPSPLSTWTTTFGSSGANTASPFTVSTTTTVPLLIPAGGSLCLQVVLTHTTGTRQSMTYDGIAGVADTRLTPPTSVVPESLIGWLGLALAIPLLTQRRRVVSFLRSLK
;
A
#
# COMPACT_ATOMS: atom_id res chain seq x y z
N TRP A 1 4.50 -1.53 -4.93
CA TRP A 1 3.95 -1.75 -3.58
C TRP A 1 4.62 -2.96 -3.00
N ASP A 2 5.09 -2.88 -1.76
CA ASP A 2 5.70 -4.03 -1.09
C ASP A 2 4.89 -4.40 0.16
N PHE A 3 4.48 -5.66 0.23
CA PHE A 3 3.75 -6.24 1.36
C PHE A 3 4.67 -7.24 2.05
N THR A 4 5.10 -6.93 3.28
CA THR A 4 5.95 -7.82 4.07
C THR A 4 5.13 -8.45 5.19
N MET A 5 5.22 -9.77 5.30
CA MET A 5 4.48 -10.60 6.25
C MET A 5 5.47 -11.44 7.07
N TYR A 6 5.19 -11.53 8.36
CA TYR A 6 5.97 -12.32 9.30
C TYR A 6 5.21 -13.56 9.71
N TRP A 7 5.96 -14.64 9.85
CA TRP A 7 5.42 -15.95 10.17
C TRP A 7 6.20 -16.55 11.34
N THR A 8 5.48 -17.30 12.16
CA THR A 8 5.99 -18.03 13.31
C THR A 8 5.53 -19.47 13.24
N GLY A 9 6.40 -20.36 13.66
CA GLY A 9 6.18 -21.80 13.66
C GLY A 9 7.50 -22.51 13.49
N PRO A 10 7.53 -23.84 13.65
CA PRO A 10 8.79 -24.56 13.67
C PRO A 10 9.39 -24.62 12.27
N THR A 11 10.67 -24.27 12.24
CA THR A 11 11.53 -24.15 11.06
C THR A 11 12.31 -25.43 10.77
N THR A 12 12.10 -26.48 11.57
CA THR A 12 12.77 -27.79 11.44
C THR A 12 11.73 -28.91 11.31
N GLY A 13 12.00 -29.91 10.47
CA GLY A 13 11.11 -31.06 10.22
C GLY A 13 10.59 -31.12 8.79
N SER A 14 9.50 -31.86 8.56
CA SER A 14 8.79 -31.90 7.27
C SER A 14 7.50 -31.08 7.35
N ASN A 15 7.64 -29.77 7.62
CA ASN A 15 6.50 -28.86 7.68
C ASN A 15 6.38 -28.12 6.36
N SER A 16 5.18 -28.12 5.77
CA SER A 16 4.88 -27.32 4.60
C SER A 16 3.44 -26.78 4.64
N ASP A 17 3.33 -25.48 4.46
CA ASP A 17 2.06 -24.76 4.34
C ASP A 17 2.08 -23.94 3.05
N THR A 18 0.94 -23.85 2.37
CA THR A 18 0.79 -23.02 1.18
C THR A 18 0.19 -21.68 1.59
N VAL A 19 0.88 -20.60 1.24
CA VAL A 19 0.45 -19.22 1.50
C VAL A 19 -0.06 -18.63 0.20
N THR A 20 -1.31 -18.20 0.19
CA THR A 20 -1.91 -17.44 -0.91
C THR A 20 -2.21 -16.02 -0.45
N VAL A 21 -1.67 -15.03 -1.17
CA VAL A 21 -1.84 -13.60 -0.89
C VAL A 21 -2.58 -12.95 -2.04
N SER A 22 -3.64 -12.23 -1.71
CA SER A 22 -4.47 -11.47 -2.64
C SER A 22 -4.60 -10.05 -2.16
N ALA A 23 -4.38 -9.08 -3.04
CA ALA A 23 -4.52 -7.67 -2.70
C ALA A 23 -5.37 -6.94 -3.75
N GLY A 24 -6.12 -5.93 -3.32
CA GLY A 24 -6.98 -5.16 -4.21
C GLY A 24 -7.60 -3.96 -3.51
N VAL A 25 -8.33 -3.15 -4.28
CA VAL A 25 -9.02 -1.96 -3.77
C VAL A 25 -10.51 -2.23 -3.68
N SER A 26 -11.09 -1.98 -2.53
CA SER A 26 -12.54 -1.93 -2.34
C SER A 26 -13.04 -0.50 -2.53
N LEU A 27 -14.21 -0.36 -3.17
CA LEU A 27 -14.91 0.91 -3.31
C LEU A 27 -15.59 1.36 -1.99
N THR A 28 -15.53 0.52 -0.95
CA THR A 28 -16.17 0.76 0.34
C THR A 28 -15.15 0.70 1.48
N ALA A 29 -15.58 1.09 2.67
CA ALA A 29 -14.80 0.96 3.90
C ALA A 29 -14.57 -0.50 4.33
N SER A 30 -15.18 -1.47 3.64
CA SER A 30 -15.09 -2.90 3.95
C SER A 30 -14.30 -3.64 2.89
N CYS A 31 -13.54 -4.65 3.34
CA CYS A 31 -12.87 -5.61 2.47
C CYS A 31 -13.74 -6.82 2.12
N ALA A 32 -15.02 -6.83 2.50
CA ALA A 32 -15.93 -7.88 2.08
C ALA A 32 -16.10 -7.88 0.56
N GLY A 33 -15.79 -9.01 -0.08
CA GLY A 33 -16.00 -9.21 -1.51
C GLY A 33 -15.09 -8.38 -2.43
N PHE A 34 -13.95 -7.89 -1.93
CA PHE A 34 -13.00 -7.19 -2.80
C PHE A 34 -12.48 -8.12 -3.91
N VAL A 35 -12.22 -7.56 -5.08
CA VAL A 35 -11.62 -8.29 -6.20
C VAL A 35 -10.10 -8.12 -6.12
N PRO A 36 -9.31 -9.22 -6.14
CA PRO A 36 -7.85 -9.12 -6.22
C PRO A 36 -7.46 -8.44 -7.55
N THR A 37 -6.79 -7.31 -7.46
CA THR A 37 -6.33 -6.52 -8.61
C THR A 37 -4.85 -6.15 -8.54
N ILE A 38 -4.17 -6.57 -7.47
CA ILE A 38 -2.77 -6.30 -7.19
C ILE A 38 -2.07 -7.67 -7.09
N PRO A 39 -0.96 -7.91 -7.82
CA PRO A 39 -0.17 -6.97 -8.64
C PRO A 39 -0.76 -6.69 -10.02
N SER A 40 -1.73 -7.49 -10.47
CA SER A 40 -2.44 -7.31 -11.73
C SER A 40 -3.91 -7.71 -11.55
N PRO A 41 -4.81 -7.44 -12.51
CA PRO A 41 -6.20 -7.89 -12.41
C PRO A 41 -6.25 -9.41 -12.19
N LEU A 42 -7.00 -9.86 -11.19
CA LEU A 42 -7.23 -11.28 -10.87
C LEU A 42 -5.98 -12.08 -10.46
N SER A 43 -4.87 -11.42 -10.12
CA SER A 43 -3.68 -12.14 -9.67
C SER A 43 -3.75 -12.44 -8.18
N THR A 44 -3.38 -13.67 -7.85
CA THR A 44 -3.07 -14.10 -6.49
C THR A 44 -1.62 -14.58 -6.51
N TRP A 45 -0.90 -14.35 -5.42
CA TRP A 45 0.44 -14.91 -5.25
C TRP A 45 0.36 -16.13 -4.37
N THR A 46 0.96 -17.22 -4.82
CA THR A 46 0.99 -18.46 -4.04
C THR A 46 2.43 -18.89 -3.86
N THR A 47 2.82 -19.20 -2.62
CA THR A 47 4.14 -19.76 -2.29
C THR A 47 4.03 -20.82 -1.21
N THR A 48 5.06 -21.66 -1.09
CA THR A 48 5.16 -22.66 -0.02
C THR A 48 6.09 -22.15 1.08
N PHE A 49 5.61 -22.18 2.31
CA PHE A 49 6.35 -21.88 3.53
C PHE A 49 6.68 -23.19 4.26
N GLY A 50 7.87 -23.30 4.85
CA GLY A 50 8.23 -24.47 5.62
C GLY A 50 9.73 -24.60 5.89
N SER A 51 10.12 -25.78 6.37
CA SER A 51 11.44 -26.07 6.94
C SER A 51 12.51 -26.56 5.95
N SER A 52 12.17 -26.76 4.68
CA SER A 52 13.15 -27.10 3.64
C SER A 52 13.81 -25.83 3.09
N GLY A 53 15.09 -25.89 2.72
CA GLY A 53 15.80 -24.75 2.11
C GLY A 53 15.24 -24.29 0.75
N ALA A 54 14.26 -25.00 0.20
CA ALA A 54 13.52 -24.62 -1.01
C ALA A 54 12.23 -23.84 -0.70
N ASN A 55 11.79 -23.82 0.56
CA ASN A 55 10.59 -23.11 0.98
C ASN A 55 10.92 -21.66 1.32
N THR A 56 9.90 -20.81 1.22
CA THR A 56 9.99 -19.40 1.63
C THR A 56 10.16 -19.32 3.15
N ALA A 57 11.13 -18.53 3.60
CA ALA A 57 11.37 -18.27 5.02
C ALA A 57 10.66 -16.98 5.49
N SER A 58 10.57 -16.81 6.81
CA SER A 58 10.11 -15.55 7.43
C SER A 58 11.28 -14.57 7.57
N PRO A 59 11.13 -13.28 7.25
CA PRO A 59 9.95 -12.64 6.65
C PRO A 59 9.81 -12.92 5.15
N PHE A 60 8.57 -12.83 4.66
CA PHE A 60 8.24 -12.92 3.24
C PHE A 60 7.73 -11.59 2.71
N THR A 61 8.32 -11.10 1.63
CA THR A 61 7.90 -9.87 0.95
C THR A 61 7.34 -10.17 -0.43
N VAL A 62 6.18 -9.62 -0.70
CA VAL A 62 5.53 -9.63 -2.00
C VAL A 62 5.60 -8.23 -2.60
N SER A 63 6.28 -8.12 -3.72
CA SER A 63 6.50 -6.86 -4.41
C SER A 63 5.67 -6.74 -5.68
N THR A 64 5.15 -5.53 -5.94
CA THR A 64 4.43 -5.19 -7.17
C THR A 64 5.09 -4.00 -7.84
N THR A 65 5.39 -4.16 -9.13
CA THR A 65 5.84 -3.09 -10.00
C THR A 65 4.71 -2.75 -10.97
N THR A 66 3.62 -2.18 -10.46
CA THR A 66 2.57 -1.64 -11.33
C THR A 66 2.99 -0.27 -11.83
N THR A 67 3.03 -0.08 -13.14
CA THR A 67 3.26 1.25 -13.77
C THR A 67 2.04 2.17 -13.65
N VAL A 68 0.89 1.61 -13.28
CA VAL A 68 -0.37 2.35 -13.07
C VAL A 68 -0.48 2.76 -11.60
N PRO A 69 -0.76 4.05 -11.30
CA PRO A 69 -0.98 4.49 -9.93
C PRO A 69 -2.21 3.79 -9.35
N LEU A 70 -2.06 3.20 -8.17
CA LEU A 70 -3.16 2.58 -7.44
C LEU A 70 -4.02 3.68 -6.82
N LEU A 71 -5.22 3.89 -7.36
CA LEU A 71 -6.18 4.87 -6.84
C LEU A 71 -7.12 4.20 -5.84
N ILE A 72 -7.09 4.65 -4.59
CA ILE A 72 -8.09 4.30 -3.58
C ILE A 72 -9.11 5.45 -3.56
N PRO A 73 -10.37 5.24 -3.96
CA PRO A 73 -11.38 6.29 -3.95
C PRO A 73 -11.67 6.75 -2.52
N ALA A 74 -12.21 7.96 -2.37
CA ALA A 74 -12.63 8.45 -1.06
C ALA A 74 -13.68 7.50 -0.44
N GLY A 75 -13.44 7.07 0.80
CA GLY A 75 -14.27 6.06 1.47
C GLY A 75 -14.02 4.62 1.04
N GLY A 76 -13.07 4.38 0.13
CA GLY A 76 -12.56 3.06 -0.25
C GLY A 76 -11.45 2.57 0.68
N SER A 77 -11.12 1.28 0.54
CA SER A 77 -10.12 0.60 1.37
C SER A 77 -9.14 -0.19 0.53
N LEU A 78 -7.87 -0.22 0.95
CA LEU A 78 -6.92 -1.21 0.46
C LEU A 78 -7.11 -2.50 1.23
N CYS A 79 -7.35 -3.59 0.51
CA CYS A 79 -7.68 -4.88 1.08
C CYS A 79 -6.57 -5.88 0.79
N LEU A 80 -6.14 -6.55 1.85
CA LEU A 80 -5.20 -7.66 1.82
C LEU A 80 -5.90 -8.89 2.39
N GLN A 81 -5.87 -9.99 1.64
CA GLN A 81 -6.30 -11.29 2.12
C GLN A 81 -5.13 -12.25 2.04
N VAL A 82 -4.87 -12.92 3.16
CA VAL A 82 -3.86 -13.95 3.28
C VAL A 82 -4.55 -15.24 3.68
N VAL A 83 -4.39 -16.28 2.88
CA VAL A 83 -4.92 -17.62 3.15
C VAL A 83 -3.74 -18.55 3.37
N LEU A 84 -3.73 -19.23 4.51
CA LEU A 84 -2.75 -20.26 4.82
C LEU A 84 -3.43 -21.63 4.78
N THR A 85 -3.02 -22.46 3.82
CA THR A 85 -3.50 -23.83 3.66
C THR A 85 -2.47 -24.79 4.22
N HIS A 86 -2.80 -25.42 5.34
CA HIS A 86 -1.91 -26.38 5.98
C HIS A 86 -1.78 -27.64 5.12
N THR A 87 -0.55 -28.10 4.90
CA THR A 87 -0.31 -29.33 4.12
C THR A 87 0.26 -30.44 4.99
N THR A 88 1.41 -30.22 5.62
CA THR A 88 2.08 -31.25 6.44
C THR A 88 2.76 -30.68 7.66
N GLY A 89 2.89 -31.52 8.69
CA GLY A 89 3.63 -31.21 9.91
C GLY A 89 2.84 -30.32 10.88
N THR A 90 3.50 -29.32 11.45
CA THR A 90 2.89 -28.33 12.36
C THR A 90 2.45 -27.08 11.60
N ARG A 91 1.32 -26.50 12.04
CA ARG A 91 0.75 -25.30 11.44
C ARG A 91 1.61 -24.07 11.70
N GLN A 92 1.86 -23.31 10.65
CA GLN A 92 2.48 -21.99 10.73
C GLN A 92 1.41 -20.95 11.08
N SER A 93 1.80 -19.93 11.83
CA SER A 93 0.94 -18.83 12.25
C SER A 93 1.51 -17.50 11.77
N MET A 94 0.68 -16.69 11.12
CA MET A 94 1.06 -15.34 10.75
C MET A 94 1.15 -14.46 12.00
N THR A 95 2.24 -13.72 12.15
CA THR A 95 2.35 -12.68 13.17
C THR A 95 1.76 -11.41 12.59
N TYR A 96 0.57 -11.06 13.08
CA TYR A 96 -0.08 -9.80 12.74
C TYR A 96 0.29 -8.75 13.79
N ASP A 97 0.67 -7.55 13.34
CA ASP A 97 0.94 -6.39 14.21
C ASP A 97 1.93 -6.66 15.36
N GLY A 98 3.06 -7.31 15.06
CA GLY A 98 4.16 -7.47 16.01
C GLY A 98 5.00 -6.20 16.18
N ILE A 99 6.11 -6.31 16.93
CA ILE A 99 7.02 -5.17 17.15
C ILE A 99 7.48 -4.60 15.80
N ALA A 100 7.37 -3.27 15.64
CA ALA A 100 7.77 -2.56 14.45
C ALA A 100 9.24 -2.86 14.07
N GLY A 101 9.45 -3.43 12.89
CA GLY A 101 10.77 -3.82 12.36
C GLY A 101 11.20 -5.24 12.70
N VAL A 102 10.39 -5.98 13.45
CA VAL A 102 10.71 -7.35 13.89
C VAL A 102 9.60 -8.32 13.49
N ALA A 103 8.34 -7.90 13.58
CA ALA A 103 7.19 -8.75 13.26
C ALA A 103 5.93 -7.95 12.83
N ASP A 104 6.11 -6.69 12.40
CA ASP A 104 5.01 -5.85 11.89
C ASP A 104 4.69 -6.17 10.43
N THR A 105 3.42 -6.36 10.10
CA THR A 105 3.01 -6.41 8.70
C THR A 105 3.24 -5.05 8.05
N ARG A 106 4.14 -4.98 7.08
CA ARG A 106 4.54 -3.71 6.45
C ARG A 106 3.92 -3.57 5.07
N LEU A 107 3.36 -2.39 4.83
CA LEU A 107 2.91 -1.93 3.53
C LEU A 107 3.76 -0.73 3.11
N THR A 108 4.56 -0.90 2.06
CA THR A 108 5.34 0.20 1.48
C THR A 108 4.68 0.64 0.18
N PRO A 109 4.16 1.90 0.09
CA PRO A 109 3.63 2.42 -1.15
C PRO A 109 4.75 2.63 -2.18
N PRO A 110 4.47 2.51 -3.49
CA PRO A 110 5.40 2.92 -4.52
C PRO A 110 5.62 4.41 -4.37
N THR A 111 6.86 4.85 -4.38
CA THR A 111 7.21 6.26 -4.36
C THR A 111 6.69 6.91 -5.65
N SER A 112 5.53 7.58 -5.59
CA SER A 112 5.17 8.52 -6.64
C SER A 112 5.94 9.81 -6.38
N VAL A 113 6.90 10.11 -7.24
CA VAL A 113 7.51 11.44 -7.27
C VAL A 113 6.41 12.39 -7.74
N VAL A 114 5.80 13.14 -6.82
CA VAL A 114 4.92 14.25 -7.22
C VAL A 114 5.85 15.30 -7.84
N PRO A 115 5.67 15.68 -9.12
CA PRO A 115 6.48 16.74 -9.70
C PRO A 115 6.29 18.01 -8.86
N GLU A 116 7.37 18.57 -8.36
CA GLU A 116 7.37 19.79 -7.54
C GLU A 116 6.69 20.98 -8.26
N SER A 117 6.45 20.86 -9.56
CA SER A 117 5.66 21.81 -10.36
C SER A 117 4.25 22.03 -9.81
N LEU A 118 3.59 21.04 -9.20
CA LEU A 118 2.25 21.19 -8.62
C LEU A 118 2.22 22.13 -7.41
N ILE A 119 3.30 22.16 -6.61
CA ILE A 119 3.47 23.14 -5.52
C ILE A 119 3.67 24.54 -6.10
N GLY A 120 4.45 24.65 -7.19
CA GLY A 120 4.63 25.90 -7.92
C GLY A 120 3.32 26.51 -8.41
N TRP A 121 2.39 25.69 -8.94
CA TRP A 121 1.07 26.16 -9.39
C TRP A 121 0.15 26.60 -8.26
N LEU A 122 0.16 25.91 -7.12
CA LEU A 122 -0.58 26.31 -5.92
C LEU A 122 -0.06 27.65 -5.36
N GLY A 123 1.26 27.84 -5.34
CA GLY A 123 1.88 29.11 -4.97
C GLY A 123 1.50 30.26 -5.91
N LEU A 124 1.43 30.00 -7.22
CA LEU A 124 1.06 31.00 -8.22
C LEU A 124 -0.43 31.39 -8.12
N ALA A 125 -1.32 30.42 -7.87
CA ALA A 125 -2.75 30.67 -7.66
C ALA A 125 -3.02 31.55 -6.42
N LEU A 126 -2.23 31.39 -5.35
CA LEU A 126 -2.31 32.23 -4.14
C LEU A 126 -1.74 33.64 -4.35
N ALA A 127 -0.81 33.84 -5.28
CA ALA A 127 -0.22 35.15 -5.57
C ALA A 127 -1.15 36.09 -6.36
N ILE A 128 -2.02 35.53 -7.22
CA ILE A 128 -2.96 36.29 -8.07
C ILE A 128 -3.92 37.20 -7.26
N PRO A 129 -4.62 36.73 -6.21
CA PRO A 129 -5.52 37.59 -5.43
C PRO A 129 -4.76 38.69 -4.66
N LEU A 130 -3.54 38.42 -4.18
CA LEU A 130 -2.73 39.41 -3.46
C LEU A 130 -2.26 40.56 -4.37
N LEU A 131 -1.83 40.23 -5.59
CA LEU A 131 -1.38 41.23 -6.57
C LEU A 131 -2.54 42.04 -7.15
N THR A 132 -3.69 41.41 -7.38
CA THR A 132 -4.88 42.10 -7.92
C THR A 132 -5.57 42.98 -6.87
N GLN A 133 -5.61 42.58 -5.60
CA GLN A 133 -6.14 43.44 -4.53
C GLN A 133 -5.28 44.69 -4.30
N ARG A 134 -3.94 44.57 -4.30
CA ARG A 134 -3.06 45.74 -4.19
C ARG A 134 -3.29 46.77 -5.30
N ARG A 135 -3.47 46.32 -6.55
CA ARG A 135 -3.74 47.22 -7.67
C ARG A 135 -5.08 47.93 -7.55
N ARG A 136 -6.13 47.25 -7.07
CA ARG A 136 -7.45 47.85 -6.87
C ARG A 136 -7.45 48.93 -5.78
N VAL A 137 -6.76 48.70 -4.67
CA VAL A 137 -6.66 49.69 -3.58
C VAL A 137 -5.89 50.95 -4.02
N VAL A 138 -4.79 50.78 -4.75
CA VAL A 138 -4.00 51.93 -5.27
C VAL A 138 -4.77 52.72 -6.32
N SER A 139 -5.53 52.05 -7.19
CA SER A 139 -6.39 52.71 -8.18
C SER A 139 -7.48 53.54 -7.51
N PHE A 140 -8.11 53.01 -6.45
CA PHE A 140 -9.17 53.71 -5.73
C PHE A 140 -8.66 54.95 -4.98
N LEU A 141 -7.47 54.87 -4.38
CA LEU A 141 -6.81 55.99 -3.72
C LEU A 141 -6.36 57.09 -4.70
N ARG A 142 -6.04 56.74 -5.95
CA ARG A 142 -5.71 57.73 -7.00
C ARG A 142 -6.93 58.47 -7.55
N SER A 143 -8.11 57.85 -7.57
CA SER A 143 -9.36 58.49 -8.01
C SER A 143 -10.01 59.40 -6.97
N LEU A 144 -9.51 59.39 -5.73
CA LEU A 144 -9.98 60.22 -4.62
C LEU A 144 -9.18 61.53 -4.45
N LYS A 145 -8.27 61.83 -5.38
CA LYS A 145 -7.41 63.01 -5.37
C LYS A 145 -7.73 63.87 -6.58
#